data_AF-A0AB38D152-F1
#
_entry.id   AF-A0AB38D152-F1
#
_cell.length_a   1.000
_cell.length_b   1.000
_cell.length_c   1.000
_cell.angle_alpha   90.00
_cell.angle_beta   90.00
_cell.angle_gamma   90.00
#
_symmetry.space_group_name_H-M   'P 1'
#
loop_
_entity.id
_entity.type
_entity.pdbx_description
1 polymer ?
#
loop_
_entity_poly.entity_id
_entity_poly.type
_entity_poly.pdbx_seq_one_letter_code
_entity_poly.pdbx_strand_id
1 'polypeptide(L)'
;MNIQGTLTNEAVLNDPETIEWMGSRKDSDDGPSKVRIFGHTEDIVWLKRLVEVQIGKSLPSPVIPGLELRLQRKLIKTQNAVERAQQRNRERTQRQ
;
A
#
# COMPACT_ATOMS: atom_id res chain seq x y z
N MET A 1 29.59 -5.74 -2.34
CA MET A 1 29.29 -7.01 -1.63
C MET A 1 27.77 -7.07 -1.45
N ASN A 2 27.07 -7.86 -2.27
CA ASN A 2 25.63 -8.07 -2.17
C ASN A 2 25.37 -9.17 -1.14
N ILE A 3 24.70 -8.83 -0.04
CA ILE A 3 24.29 -9.83 0.96
C ILE A 3 23.09 -10.58 0.37
N GLN A 4 23.32 -11.85 0.08
CA GLN A 4 22.34 -12.79 -0.45
C GLN A 4 21.27 -13.05 0.63
N GLY A 5 20.21 -12.23 0.66
CA GLY A 5 19.10 -12.42 1.61
C GLY A 5 18.19 -11.22 1.90
N THR A 6 18.58 -9.97 1.59
CA THR A 6 17.73 -8.80 1.87
C THR A 6 17.03 -8.30 0.59
N LEU A 7 15.73 -8.57 0.53
CA LEU A 7 14.91 -8.69 -0.69
C LEU A 7 14.32 -7.39 -1.27
N THR A 8 14.94 -6.24 -1.07
CA THR A 8 14.75 -5.08 -1.96
C THR A 8 15.80 -4.02 -1.68
N ASN A 9 16.63 -3.75 -2.67
CA ASN A 9 17.45 -2.55 -2.75
C ASN A 9 16.50 -1.35 -2.74
N GLU A 10 16.71 -0.32 -1.91
CA GLU A 10 15.84 0.87 -1.84
C GLU A 10 15.65 1.54 -3.21
N ALA A 11 16.62 1.37 -4.12
CA ALA A 11 16.51 1.79 -5.51
C ALA A 11 15.29 1.18 -6.25
N VAL A 12 14.88 -0.04 -5.89
CA VAL A 12 13.70 -0.74 -6.45
C VAL A 12 12.39 -0.07 -6.03
N LEU A 13 12.37 0.63 -4.89
CA LEU A 13 11.18 1.38 -4.45
C LEU A 13 10.97 2.68 -5.20
N ASN A 14 12.00 3.17 -5.89
CA ASN A 14 11.95 4.39 -6.69
C ASN A 14 11.81 4.09 -8.19
N ASP A 15 11.86 2.82 -8.60
CA ASP A 15 11.71 2.40 -9.99
C ASP A 15 10.22 2.43 -10.43
N PRO A 16 9.86 3.23 -11.45
CA PRO A 16 8.46 3.37 -11.88
C PRO A 16 7.81 2.06 -12.30
N GLU A 17 8.53 1.17 -12.99
CA GLU A 17 7.99 -0.11 -13.46
C GLU A 17 7.65 -1.03 -12.29
N THR A 18 8.55 -1.08 -11.29
CA THR A 18 8.34 -1.86 -10.07
C THR A 18 7.17 -1.31 -9.24
N ILE A 19 7.02 0.02 -9.13
CA ILE A 19 5.90 0.65 -8.44
C ILE A 19 4.58 0.28 -9.12
N GLU A 20 4.52 0.33 -10.44
CA GLU A 20 3.34 -0.05 -11.21
C GLU A 20 3.01 -1.53 -11.09
N TRP A 21 4.02 -2.40 -11.17
CA TRP A 21 3.86 -3.83 -10.93
C TRP A 21 3.26 -4.10 -9.54
N MET A 22 3.81 -3.49 -8.48
CA MET A 22 3.25 -3.61 -7.12
C MET A 22 1.81 -3.07 -7.04
N GLY A 23 1.55 -1.93 -7.67
CA GLY A 23 0.23 -1.29 -7.71
C GLY A 23 -0.83 -2.08 -8.47
N SER A 24 -0.41 -3.02 -9.34
CA SER A 24 -1.29 -3.87 -10.13
C SER A 24 -1.73 -5.16 -9.42
N ARG A 25 -1.03 -5.57 -8.35
CA ARG A 25 -1.30 -6.81 -7.62
C ARG A 25 -2.55 -6.72 -6.76
N LYS A 26 -3.32 -7.81 -6.67
CA LYS A 26 -4.46 -7.95 -5.76
C LYS A 26 -3.99 -8.37 -4.36
N ASP A 27 -4.82 -8.10 -3.35
CA ASP A 27 -4.55 -8.54 -1.97
C ASP A 27 -4.49 -10.09 -1.87
N SER A 28 -5.16 -10.81 -2.79
CA SER A 28 -5.09 -12.27 -2.92
C SER A 28 -3.76 -12.78 -3.48
N ASP A 29 -3.04 -11.93 -4.21
CA ASP A 29 -1.76 -12.28 -4.82
C ASP A 29 -0.64 -12.18 -3.79
N ASP A 30 -0.90 -11.56 -2.64
CA ASP A 30 0.02 -11.39 -1.51
C ASP A 30 0.08 -12.65 -0.61
N GLY A 31 0.15 -13.85 -1.22
CA GLY A 31 0.34 -15.12 -0.52
C GLY A 31 1.62 -15.16 0.35
N PRO A 32 2.13 -16.34 0.76
CA PRO A 32 3.34 -16.44 1.62
C PRO A 32 4.59 -15.72 1.05
N SER A 33 4.55 -15.34 -0.23
CA SER A 33 5.55 -14.57 -0.99
C SER A 33 5.30 -13.05 -0.97
N LYS A 34 4.76 -12.48 0.12
CA LYS A 34 4.72 -11.01 0.30
C LYS A 34 6.14 -10.48 0.11
N VAL A 35 6.33 -9.57 -0.84
CA VAL A 35 7.65 -8.98 -1.12
C VAL A 35 8.15 -8.37 0.18
N ARG A 36 9.26 -8.91 0.70
CA ARG A 36 9.86 -8.43 1.95
C ARG A 36 10.58 -7.13 1.64
N ILE A 37 9.86 -6.03 1.83
CA ILE A 37 10.39 -4.68 1.66
C ILE A 37 11.13 -4.28 2.95
N PHE A 38 12.33 -3.74 2.79
CA PHE A 38 13.10 -3.17 3.89
C PHE A 38 12.22 -2.15 4.65
N GLY A 39 12.16 -2.25 5.98
CA GLY A 39 11.26 -1.44 6.80
C GLY A 39 9.92 -2.08 7.19
N HIS A 40 9.52 -3.19 6.55
CA HIS A 40 8.22 -3.85 6.79
C HIS A 40 8.33 -5.30 7.28
N THR A 41 9.52 -5.72 7.71
CA THR A 41 9.69 -7.02 8.40
C THR A 41 9.25 -6.90 9.86
N GLU A 42 8.81 -8.02 10.45
CA GLU A 42 8.42 -8.06 11.87
C GLU A 42 9.53 -7.54 12.78
N ASP A 43 10.79 -7.90 12.50
CA ASP A 43 11.95 -7.46 13.28
C ASP A 43 12.11 -5.92 13.26
N ILE A 44 11.94 -5.28 12.10
CA ILE A 44 12.04 -3.82 12.00
C ILE A 44 10.85 -3.16 12.69
N VAL A 45 9.66 -3.76 12.61
CA VAL A 45 8.47 -3.28 13.34
C VAL A 45 8.71 -3.34 14.85
N TRP A 46 9.30 -4.42 15.36
CA TRP A 46 9.65 -4.55 16.77
C TRP A 46 10.72 -3.55 17.20
N LEU A 47 11.79 -3.38 16.41
CA LEU A 47 12.83 -2.39 16.68
C LEU A 47 12.26 -0.96 16.69
N LYS A 48 11.43 -0.61 15.71
CA LYS A 48 10.75 0.69 15.67
C LYS A 48 9.92 0.91 16.94
N ARG A 49 9.16 -0.10 17.38
CA ARG A 49 8.32 0.00 18.56
C ARG A 49 9.13 0.21 19.84
N LEU A 50 10.29 -0.45 19.99
CA LEU A 50 11.20 -0.22 21.11
C LEU A 50 11.69 1.24 21.16
N VAL A 51 12.05 1.80 20.00
CA VAL A 51 12.48 3.19 19.89
C VAL A 51 11.33 4.16 20.22
N GLU A 52 10.13 3.91 19.72
CA GLU A 52 8.94 4.74 20.02
C GLU A 52 8.60 4.76 21.51
N VAL A 53 8.71 3.60 22.19
CA VAL A 53 8.53 3.49 23.64
C VAL A 53 9.58 4.30 24.40
N GLN A 54 10.84 4.26 23.95
CA GLN A 54 11.93 5.00 24.58
C GLN A 54 11.80 6.53 24.40
N ILE A 55 11.38 6.98 23.22
CA ILE A 55 11.28 8.42 22.89
C ILE A 55 9.93 9.01 23.33
N GLY A 56 8.93 8.16 23.61
CA GLY A 56 7.56 8.58 23.94
C GLY A 56 6.84 9.23 22.76
N LYS A 57 7.30 8.99 21.53
CA LYS A 57 6.76 9.57 20.30
C LYS A 57 6.61 8.51 19.23
N SER A 58 5.52 8.59 18.47
CA SER A 58 5.29 7.75 17.30
C SER A 58 6.23 8.17 16.16
N LEU A 59 6.88 7.21 15.53
CA LEU A 59 7.72 7.41 14.37
C LEU A 59 6.89 7.21 13.09
N PRO A 60 7.17 7.95 12.01
CA PRO A 60 6.50 7.75 10.74
C PRO A 60 6.69 6.31 10.26
N SER A 61 5.63 5.73 9.68
CA SER A 61 5.73 4.40 9.07
C SER A 61 6.37 4.53 7.69
N PRO A 62 7.23 3.56 7.30
CA PRO A 62 7.72 3.52 5.93
C PRO A 62 6.53 3.42 4.97
N VAL A 63 6.59 4.23 3.91
CA VAL A 63 5.59 4.24 2.84
C VAL A 63 6.14 3.42 1.69
N ILE A 64 5.35 2.46 1.20
CA ILE A 64 5.66 1.70 -0.02
C ILE A 64 4.88 2.32 -1.17
N PRO A 65 5.54 2.97 -2.14
CA PRO A 65 4.85 3.70 -3.21
C PRO A 65 3.87 2.83 -4.01
N GLY A 66 4.22 1.56 -4.27
CA GLY A 66 3.32 0.63 -4.97
C GLY A 66 2.04 0.30 -4.19
N LEU A 67 2.13 0.18 -2.85
CA LEU A 67 0.96 -0.05 -2.01
C LEU A 67 0.09 1.21 -1.91
N GLU A 68 0.71 2.38 -1.85
CA GLU A 68 0.01 3.66 -1.86
C GLU A 68 -0.75 3.86 -3.18
N LEU A 69 -0.11 3.59 -4.31
CA LEU A 69 -0.74 3.62 -5.64
C LEU A 69 -1.94 2.65 -5.71
N ARG A 70 -1.79 1.45 -5.16
CA ARG A 70 -2.88 0.46 -5.07
C ARG A 70 -4.06 1.01 -4.26
N LEU A 71 -3.80 1.63 -3.11
CA LEU A 71 -4.82 2.24 -2.27
C LEU A 71 -5.54 3.39 -3.01
N GLN A 72 -4.78 4.28 -3.64
CA GLN A 72 -5.33 5.40 -4.43
C GLN A 72 -6.26 4.89 -5.54
N ARG A 73 -5.85 3.86 -6.29
CA ARG A 73 -6.68 3.21 -7.32
C ARG A 73 -7.98 2.62 -6.74
N LYS A 74 -7.92 1.98 -5.56
CA LYS A 74 -9.12 1.47 -4.86
C LYS A 74 -10.06 2.60 -4.45
N LEU A 75 -9.53 3.72 -3.95
CA LEU A 75 -10.33 4.89 -3.56
C LEU A 75 -11.06 5.48 -4.77
N ILE A 76 -10.36 5.72 -5.88
CA ILE A 76 -10.94 6.24 -7.13
C ILE A 76 -12.04 5.30 -7.63
N LYS A 77 -11.78 3.99 -7.67
CA LYS A 77 -12.77 3.00 -8.10
C LYS A 77 -14.03 3.03 -7.24
N THR A 78 -13.87 3.20 -5.93
CA THR A 78 -14.99 3.25 -4.97
C THR A 78 -15.79 4.54 -5.14
N GLN A 79 -15.13 5.69 -5.27
CA GLN A 79 -15.78 6.97 -5.54
C GLN A 79 -16.62 6.90 -6.82
N ASN A 80 -16.04 6.41 -7.92
CA ASN A 80 -16.75 6.23 -9.20
C ASN A 80 -17.94 5.26 -9.09
N ALA A 81 -17.88 4.27 -8.19
CA ALA A 81 -19.00 3.35 -7.95
C ALA A 81 -20.13 4.04 -7.18
N VAL A 82 -19.78 4.85 -6.17
CA VAL A 82 -20.74 5.63 -5.37
C VAL A 82 -21.42 6.68 -6.23
N GLU A 83 -20.68 7.44 -7.03
CA GLU A 83 -21.24 8.45 -7.94
C GLU A 83 -22.25 7.83 -8.92
N ARG A 84 -21.90 6.69 -9.54
CA ARG A 84 -22.83 5.96 -10.42
C ARG A 84 -24.07 5.47 -9.67
N ALA A 85 -23.95 5.05 -8.41
CA ALA A 85 -25.09 4.65 -7.60
C ALA A 85 -26.00 5.84 -7.25
N GLN A 86 -25.42 6.98 -6.89
CA GLN A 86 -26.15 8.22 -6.62
C GLN A 86 -26.88 8.72 -7.88
N GLN A 87 -26.23 8.68 -9.04
CA GLN A 87 -26.83 9.07 -10.30
C GLN A 87 -28.06 8.20 -10.65
N ARG A 88 -27.93 6.87 -10.53
CA ARG A 88 -29.07 5.94 -10.73
C ARG A 88 -30.24 6.22 -9.77
N ASN A 89 -29.95 6.60 -8.52
CA ASN A 89 -31.01 6.94 -7.57
C ASN A 89 -31.71 8.24 -7.97
N ARG A 90 -30.98 9.29 -8.36
CA ARG A 90 -31.57 10.55 -8.83
C ARG A 90 -32.49 10.32 -10.03
N GLU A 91 -32.06 9.53 -11.01
CA GLU A 91 -32.85 9.18 -12.19
C GLU A 91 -34.12 8.38 -11.84
N ARG A 92 -34.08 7.52 -10.82
CA ARG A 92 -35.26 6.79 -10.33
C ARG A 92 -36.25 7.71 -9.62
N THR A 93 -35.77 8.63 -8.78
CA THR A 93 -36.62 9.62 -8.09
C THR A 93 -37.31 10.56 -9.08
N GLN A 94 -36.64 10.96 -10.17
CA GLN A 94 -37.24 11.81 -11.20
C GLN A 94 -38.31 11.12 -12.08
N ARG A 95 -38.40 9.79 -12.03
CA ARG A 95 -39.40 9.01 -12.78
C ARG A 95 -40.67 8.71 -11.97
N GLN A 96 -40.66 9.00 -10.66
CA GLN A 96 -41.84 8.90 -9.77
C GLN A 96 -42.51 10.26 -9.67
#